data_AF-A0A3N5SMS6-F1
#
_entry.id   AF-A0A3N5SMS6-F1
#
_cell.length_a   1.000
_cell.length_b   1.000
_cell.length_c   1.000
_cell.angle_alpha   90.00
_cell.angle_beta   90.00
_cell.angle_gamma   90.00
#
_symmetry.space_group_name_H-M   'P 1'
#
loop_
_entity.id
_entity.type
_entity.pdbx_description
1 polymer ?
#
loop_
_entity_poly.entity_id
_entity_poly.type
_entity_poly.pdbx_seq_one_letter_code
_entity_poly.pdbx_strand_id
1 'polypeptide(L)'
;MQNVKNIRFVATNFYNLQGLRAVPLGFLLLLVSLWANTLHGPARNFLVPTLGLASALVVLFVIDRYYSHTFGRVERTPESRRFEWLFSVVGGILALGAFLLDVSYKLPVSMLGLVFSAGLLADYIRITWLVKGHFLLYYPLGAILMAGVSVLPALGVSNWWYVFGIANQLIGITTVIAIFTMIAGIWGHIFLVNALPGRVENN
;
A
#
# COMPACT_ATOMS: atom_id res chain seq x y z
N MET A 1 5.01 -32.05 4.90
CA MET A 1 3.93 -31.18 5.46
C MET A 1 4.12 -29.67 5.19
N GLN A 2 5.35 -29.14 5.15
CA GLN A 2 5.63 -27.72 4.87
C GLN A 2 5.06 -27.23 3.51
N ASN A 3 5.13 -28.08 2.47
CA ASN A 3 4.58 -27.74 1.15
C ASN A 3 3.07 -27.48 1.13
N VAL A 4 2.27 -28.23 1.91
CA VAL A 4 0.81 -28.05 1.93
C VAL A 4 0.43 -26.72 2.59
N LYS A 5 1.13 -26.33 3.66
CA LYS A 5 0.91 -25.02 4.31
C LYS A 5 1.29 -23.86 3.39
N ASN A 6 2.40 -23.98 2.66
CA ASN A 6 2.83 -22.96 1.70
C ASN A 6 1.87 -22.83 0.52
N ILE A 7 1.41 -23.94 -0.05
CA ILE A 7 0.42 -23.91 -1.14
C ILE A 7 -0.89 -23.27 -0.67
N ARG A 8 -1.37 -23.62 0.53
CA ARG A 8 -2.57 -23.00 1.12
C ARG A 8 -2.37 -21.51 1.39
N PHE A 9 -1.18 -21.11 1.87
CA PHE A 9 -0.82 -19.70 2.07
C PHE A 9 -0.94 -18.93 0.76
N VAL A 10 -0.27 -19.42 -0.29
CA VAL A 10 -0.20 -18.78 -1.60
C VAL A 10 -1.57 -18.72 -2.25
N ALA A 11 -2.36 -19.80 -2.19
CA ALA A 11 -3.70 -19.81 -2.77
C ALA A 11 -4.65 -18.84 -2.06
N THR A 12 -4.61 -18.80 -0.73
CA THR A 12 -5.49 -17.91 0.07
C THR A 12 -5.10 -16.43 -0.09
N ASN A 13 -3.81 -16.15 -0.22
CA ASN A 13 -3.28 -14.79 -0.31
C ASN A 13 -2.85 -14.39 -1.72
N PHE A 14 -3.23 -15.16 -2.74
CA PHE A 14 -2.71 -15.00 -4.10
C PHE A 14 -2.82 -13.56 -4.60
N TYR A 15 -3.99 -12.94 -4.43
CA TYR A 15 -4.22 -11.55 -4.83
C TYR A 15 -3.43 -10.53 -4.02
N ASN A 16 -3.24 -10.75 -2.71
CA ASN A 16 -2.41 -9.87 -1.89
C ASN A 16 -0.93 -9.99 -2.27
N LEU A 17 -0.52 -11.16 -2.76
CA LEU A 17 0.83 -11.43 -3.27
C LEU A 17 1.03 -10.93 -4.72
N GLN A 18 -0.01 -10.48 -5.41
CA GLN A 18 0.11 -9.76 -6.70
C GLN A 18 0.61 -8.32 -6.48
N GLY A 19 1.69 -8.20 -5.72
CA GLY A 19 2.20 -6.92 -5.22
C GLY A 19 2.63 -5.96 -6.33
N LEU A 20 2.89 -6.44 -7.55
CA LEU A 20 3.16 -5.55 -8.69
C LEU A 20 1.99 -4.60 -8.96
N ARG A 21 0.74 -4.98 -8.64
CA ARG A 21 -0.42 -4.07 -8.73
C ARG A 21 -0.35 -2.89 -7.76
N ALA A 22 0.36 -3.02 -6.64
CA ALA A 22 0.54 -1.94 -5.68
C ALA A 22 1.59 -0.92 -6.15
N VAL A 23 2.54 -1.34 -6.99
CA VAL A 23 3.67 -0.49 -7.42
C VAL A 23 3.22 0.74 -8.22
N PRO A 24 2.36 0.65 -9.26
CA PRO A 24 1.87 1.82 -9.98
C PRO A 24 1.09 2.78 -9.09
N LEU A 25 0.33 2.25 -8.11
CA LEU A 25 -0.44 3.07 -7.17
C LEU A 25 0.49 3.80 -6.20
N GLY A 26 1.50 3.12 -5.66
CA GLY A 26 2.53 3.75 -4.84
C GLY A 26 3.31 4.80 -5.62
N PHE A 27 3.70 4.50 -6.85
CA PHE A 27 4.39 5.46 -7.72
C PHE A 27 3.52 6.68 -8.04
N LEU A 28 2.23 6.48 -8.36
CA LEU A 28 1.28 7.56 -8.57
C LEU A 28 1.16 8.43 -7.32
N LEU A 29 1.01 7.83 -6.14
CA LEU A 29 0.93 8.56 -4.88
C LEU A 29 2.21 9.37 -4.64
N LEU A 30 3.39 8.78 -4.85
CA LEU A 30 4.67 9.47 -4.74
C LEU A 30 4.74 10.68 -5.68
N LEU A 31 4.39 10.50 -6.94
CA LEU A 31 4.39 11.54 -7.96
C LEU A 31 3.44 12.68 -7.58
N VAL A 32 2.24 12.35 -7.10
CA VAL A 32 1.25 13.35 -6.65
C VAL A 32 1.73 14.08 -5.39
N SER A 33 2.34 13.38 -4.43
CA SER A 33 2.91 14.00 -3.22
C SER A 33 4.05 14.95 -3.56
N LEU A 34 4.97 14.55 -4.44
CA LEU A 34 6.08 15.39 -4.89
C LEU A 34 5.57 16.59 -5.71
N TRP A 35 4.59 16.39 -6.58
CA TRP A 35 3.95 17.49 -7.30
C TRP A 35 3.27 18.47 -6.34
N ALA A 36 2.50 17.98 -5.37
CA ALA A 36 1.85 18.79 -4.36
C ALA A 36 2.87 19.59 -3.52
N ASN A 37 4.07 19.04 -3.29
CA ASN A 37 5.17 19.72 -2.60
C ASN A 37 5.69 20.95 -3.34
N THR A 38 5.50 21.04 -4.66
CA THR A 38 5.92 22.20 -5.47
C THR A 38 4.88 23.32 -5.51
N LEU A 39 3.66 23.06 -5.03
CA LEU A 39 2.55 24.01 -5.11
C LEU A 39 2.66 25.08 -4.02
N HIS A 40 2.60 26.33 -4.45
CA HIS A 40 2.53 27.50 -3.56
C HIS A 40 1.12 28.09 -3.67
N GLY A 41 0.16 27.49 -2.96
CA GLY A 41 -1.24 27.90 -2.97
C GLY A 41 -2.20 26.89 -3.63
N PRO A 42 -3.43 27.29 -3.99
CA PRO A 42 -4.43 26.38 -4.55
C PRO A 42 -3.95 25.77 -5.88
N ALA A 43 -4.18 24.48 -6.06
CA ALA A 43 -3.81 23.77 -7.27
C ALA A 43 -4.51 24.37 -8.49
N ARG A 44 -3.72 24.89 -9.44
CA ARG A 44 -4.22 25.45 -10.72
C ARG A 44 -4.08 24.49 -11.89
N ASN A 45 -3.14 23.56 -11.83
CA ASN A 45 -2.84 22.64 -12.93
C ASN A 45 -2.91 21.19 -12.48
N PHE A 46 -3.96 20.48 -12.89
CA PHE A 46 -4.17 19.06 -12.57
C PHE A 46 -3.60 18.11 -13.63
N LEU A 47 -2.87 18.62 -14.63
CA LEU A 47 -2.34 17.80 -15.73
C LEU A 47 -1.44 16.66 -15.22
N VAL A 48 -0.55 16.96 -14.26
CA VAL A 48 0.37 15.97 -13.69
C VAL A 48 -0.37 14.83 -12.98
N PRO A 49 -1.26 15.08 -11.99
CA PRO A 49 -2.02 13.99 -11.36
C PRO A 49 -2.95 13.27 -12.34
N THR A 50 -3.56 13.97 -13.31
CA THR A 50 -4.46 13.33 -14.30
C THR A 50 -3.70 12.42 -15.26
N LEU A 51 -2.57 12.86 -15.82
CA LEU A 51 -1.73 12.01 -16.67
C LEU A 51 -1.09 10.87 -15.90
N GLY A 52 -0.67 11.13 -14.65
CA GLY A 52 -0.18 10.09 -13.75
C GLY A 52 -1.24 9.02 -13.48
N LEU A 53 -2.49 9.42 -13.24
CA LEU A 53 -3.59 8.48 -13.03
C LEU A 53 -3.87 7.67 -14.30
N ALA A 54 -3.95 8.33 -15.46
CA ALA A 54 -4.15 7.66 -16.74
C ALA A 54 -3.04 6.63 -17.03
N SER A 55 -1.78 6.99 -16.83
CA SER A 55 -0.65 6.08 -17.02
C SER A 55 -0.66 4.92 -16.03
N ALA A 56 -0.97 5.19 -14.75
CA ALA A 56 -1.10 4.14 -13.74
C ALA A 56 -2.21 3.14 -14.10
N LEU A 57 -3.35 3.59 -14.62
CA LEU A 57 -4.44 2.72 -15.07
C LEU A 57 -4.02 1.83 -16.25
N VAL A 58 -3.30 2.39 -17.24
CA VAL A 58 -2.76 1.61 -18.36
C VAL A 58 -1.77 0.56 -17.86
N VAL A 59 -0.86 0.93 -16.95
CA VAL A 59 0.12 -0.01 -16.38
C VAL A 59 -0.57 -1.10 -15.56
N LEU A 60 -1.59 -0.75 -14.76
CA LEU A 60 -2.40 -1.73 -14.02
C LEU A 60 -3.11 -2.72 -14.94
N PHE A 61 -3.63 -2.25 -16.08
CA PHE A 61 -4.24 -3.13 -17.08
C PHE A 61 -3.23 -4.11 -17.68
N VAL A 62 -2.02 -3.64 -18.01
CA VAL A 62 -0.94 -4.52 -18.51
C VAL A 62 -0.51 -5.54 -17.45
N ILE A 63 -0.38 -5.12 -16.20
CA ILE A 63 -0.04 -5.99 -15.06
C ILE A 63 -1.13 -7.05 -14.84
N ASP A 64 -2.41 -6.66 -14.93
CA ASP A 64 -3.52 -7.60 -14.83
C ASP A 64 -3.45 -8.67 -15.93
N ARG A 65 -3.19 -8.23 -17.17
CA ARG A 65 -3.01 -9.15 -18.29
C ARG A 65 -1.85 -10.09 -18.07
N TYR A 66 -0.70 -9.58 -17.61
CA TYR A 66 0.48 -10.38 -17.25
C TYR A 66 0.15 -11.44 -16.19
N TYR A 67 -0.49 -11.07 -15.08
CA TYR A 67 -0.84 -12.04 -14.03
C TYR A 67 -1.82 -13.09 -14.52
N SER A 68 -2.84 -12.68 -15.29
CA SER A 68 -3.84 -13.60 -15.84
C SER A 68 -3.22 -14.61 -16.81
N HIS A 69 -2.18 -14.21 -17.56
CA HIS A 69 -1.48 -15.06 -18.51
C HIS A 69 -0.51 -16.02 -17.79
N THR A 70 0.33 -15.50 -16.89
CA THR A 70 1.41 -16.27 -16.26
C THR A 70 0.91 -17.24 -15.19
N PHE A 71 -0.09 -16.85 -14.40
CA PHE A 71 -0.54 -17.61 -13.23
C PHE A 71 -2.00 -18.08 -13.31
N GLY A 72 -2.72 -17.70 -14.37
CA GLY A 72 -4.13 -17.99 -14.52
C GLY A 72 -5.03 -17.13 -13.61
N ARG A 73 -6.27 -17.57 -13.41
CA ARG A 73 -7.26 -16.93 -12.54
C ARG A 73 -7.51 -17.78 -11.31
N VAL A 74 -7.29 -17.20 -10.13
CA VAL A 74 -7.69 -17.81 -8.86
C VAL A 74 -9.01 -17.19 -8.44
N GLU A 75 -10.06 -18.00 -8.39
CA GLU A 75 -11.36 -17.55 -7.90
C GLU A 75 -11.35 -17.43 -6.39
N ARG A 76 -11.75 -16.26 -5.89
CA ARG A 76 -11.94 -16.03 -4.46
C ARG A 76 -13.30 -16.53 -4.03
N THR A 77 -13.37 -17.06 -2.81
CA THR A 77 -14.66 -17.35 -2.20
C THR A 77 -15.48 -16.06 -2.02
N PRO A 78 -16.81 -16.10 -2.17
CA PRO A 78 -17.66 -14.92 -2.03
C PRO A 78 -17.55 -14.29 -0.63
N GLU A 79 -17.31 -15.09 0.41
CA GLU A 79 -17.07 -14.62 1.78
C GLU A 79 -15.79 -13.77 1.87
N SER A 80 -14.67 -14.25 1.31
CA SER A 80 -13.42 -13.51 1.29
C SER A 80 -13.58 -12.17 0.57
N ARG A 81 -14.31 -12.15 -0.55
CA ARG A 81 -14.61 -10.93 -1.31
C ARG A 81 -15.45 -9.93 -0.50
N ARG A 82 -16.44 -10.38 0.27
CA ARG A 82 -17.25 -9.52 1.15
C ARG A 82 -16.41 -8.89 2.25
N PHE A 83 -15.55 -9.68 2.91
CA PHE A 83 -14.67 -9.15 3.94
C PHE A 83 -13.70 -8.12 3.36
N GLU A 84 -13.07 -8.40 2.23
CA GLU A 84 -12.17 -7.46 1.57
C GLU A 84 -12.89 -6.15 1.23
N TRP A 85 -14.08 -6.23 0.65
CA TRP A 85 -14.87 -5.04 0.35
C TRP A 85 -15.21 -4.24 1.61
N LEU A 86 -15.64 -4.91 2.69
CA LEU A 86 -15.91 -4.27 3.97
C LEU A 86 -14.67 -3.56 4.53
N PHE A 87 -13.51 -4.23 4.56
CA PHE A 87 -12.26 -3.64 5.02
C PHE A 87 -11.82 -2.47 4.13
N SER A 88 -11.98 -2.57 2.81
CA SER A 88 -11.67 -1.48 1.88
C SER A 88 -12.58 -0.27 2.08
N VAL A 89 -13.89 -0.48 2.28
CA VAL A 89 -14.85 0.62 2.51
C VAL A 89 -14.58 1.29 3.86
N VAL A 90 -14.48 0.50 4.94
CA VAL A 90 -14.23 1.03 6.28
C VAL A 90 -12.86 1.71 6.34
N GLY A 91 -11.82 1.08 5.80
CA GLY A 91 -10.48 1.63 5.71
C GLY A 91 -10.44 2.92 4.88
N GLY A 92 -11.16 2.96 3.76
CA GLY A 92 -11.29 4.16 2.92
C GLY A 92 -11.98 5.31 3.64
N ILE A 93 -13.08 5.05 4.35
CA ILE A 93 -13.79 6.06 5.15
C ILE A 93 -12.87 6.59 6.27
N LEU A 94 -12.18 5.71 6.98
CA LEU A 94 -11.24 6.11 8.05
C LEU A 94 -10.07 6.92 7.50
N ALA A 95 -9.49 6.52 6.36
CA ALA A 95 -8.39 7.24 5.73
C ALA A 95 -8.83 8.62 5.24
N LEU A 96 -10.03 8.74 4.65
CA LEU A 96 -10.61 10.02 4.25
C LEU A 96 -10.89 10.92 5.45
N GLY A 97 -11.49 10.38 6.51
CA GLY A 97 -11.73 11.12 7.76
C GLY A 97 -10.43 11.61 8.39
N ALA A 98 -9.41 10.75 8.44
CA ALA A 98 -8.09 11.09 8.95
C ALA A 98 -7.37 12.14 8.10
N PHE A 99 -7.47 12.05 6.78
CA PHE A 99 -6.97 13.07 5.86
C PHE A 99 -7.66 14.42 6.09
N LEU A 100 -8.99 14.44 6.20
CA LEU A 100 -9.74 15.65 6.48
C LEU A 100 -9.35 16.27 7.83
N LEU A 101 -9.13 15.45 8.85
CA LEU A 101 -8.64 15.91 10.15
C LEU A 101 -7.23 16.51 10.06
N ASP A 102 -6.30 15.84 9.38
CA ASP A 102 -4.91 16.32 9.21
C ASP A 102 -4.84 17.62 8.41
N VAL A 103 -5.77 17.86 7.47
CA VAL A 103 -5.86 19.11 6.69
C VAL A 103 -6.59 20.22 7.45
N SER A 104 -7.64 19.88 8.20
CA SER A 104 -8.50 20.89 8.86
C SER A 104 -7.93 21.37 10.19
N TYR A 105 -7.19 20.51 10.89
CA TYR A 105 -6.66 20.78 12.22
C TYR A 105 -5.14 20.60 12.23
N LYS A 106 -4.43 21.52 12.91
CA LYS A 106 -2.98 21.40 13.16
C LYS A 106 -2.73 20.39 14.29
N LEU A 107 -2.94 19.11 14.00
CA LEU A 107 -2.75 18.05 14.98
C LEU A 107 -1.25 17.79 15.22
N PRO A 108 -0.85 17.46 16.47
CA PRO A 108 0.53 17.09 16.79
C PRO A 108 0.89 15.68 16.31
N VAL A 109 -0.06 14.94 15.75
CA VAL A 109 0.15 13.62 15.15
C VAL A 109 -0.57 13.58 13.81
N SER A 110 -0.09 12.76 12.87
CA SER A 110 -0.85 12.51 11.65
C SER A 110 -1.79 11.34 11.84
N MET A 111 -3.08 11.64 11.79
CA MET A 111 -4.13 10.64 11.85
C MET A 111 -4.06 9.74 10.62
N LEU A 112 -3.69 10.28 9.45
CA LEU A 112 -3.60 9.48 8.23
C LEU A 112 -2.54 8.38 8.37
N GLY A 113 -1.35 8.73 8.83
CA GLY A 113 -0.28 7.75 9.03
C GLY A 113 -0.62 6.71 10.12
N LEU A 114 -1.36 7.10 11.17
CA LEU A 114 -1.87 6.17 12.18
C LEU A 114 -2.93 5.20 11.63
N VAL A 115 -3.85 5.67 10.79
CA VAL A 115 -4.83 4.80 10.11
C VAL A 115 -4.12 3.80 9.21
N PHE A 116 -3.11 4.23 8.45
CA PHE A 116 -2.29 3.30 7.64
C PHE A 116 -1.51 2.32 8.50
N SER A 117 -0.92 2.75 9.62
CA SER A 117 -0.25 1.87 10.57
C SER A 117 -1.19 0.79 11.12
N ALA A 118 -2.36 1.19 11.58
CA ALA A 118 -3.40 0.29 12.07
C ALA A 118 -3.89 -0.68 10.99
N GLY A 119 -4.06 -0.19 9.75
CA GLY A 119 -4.42 -1.01 8.60
C GLY A 119 -3.38 -2.08 8.29
N LEU A 120 -2.09 -1.73 8.26
CA LEU A 120 -0.99 -2.68 8.05
C LEU A 120 -0.91 -3.73 9.15
N LEU A 121 -1.11 -3.32 10.40
CA LEU A 121 -1.14 -4.25 11.54
C LEU A 121 -2.36 -5.18 11.48
N ALA A 122 -3.53 -4.65 11.14
CA ALA A 122 -4.75 -5.43 10.96
C ALA A 122 -4.59 -6.45 9.83
N ASP A 123 -3.99 -6.06 8.70
CA ASP A 123 -3.67 -6.98 7.60
C ASP A 123 -2.68 -8.07 8.04
N TYR A 124 -1.63 -7.72 8.79
CA TYR A 124 -0.70 -8.69 9.35
C TYR A 124 -1.38 -9.70 10.27
N ILE A 125 -2.21 -9.22 11.21
CA ILE A 125 -2.95 -10.09 12.14
C ILE A 125 -3.89 -11.01 11.35
N ARG A 126 -4.62 -10.47 10.36
CA ARG A 126 -5.52 -11.24 9.50
C ARG A 126 -4.77 -12.36 8.78
N ILE A 127 -3.64 -12.04 8.13
CA ILE A 127 -2.84 -13.02 7.38
C ILE A 127 -2.27 -14.10 8.32
N THR A 128 -1.74 -13.68 9.48
CA THR A 128 -1.15 -14.57 10.47
C THR A 128 -2.19 -15.54 11.05
N TRP A 129 -3.40 -15.05 11.34
CA TRP A 129 -4.51 -15.89 11.81
C TRP A 129 -4.97 -16.91 10.78
N LEU A 130 -5.07 -16.52 9.52
CA LEU A 130 -5.56 -17.41 8.45
C LEU A 130 -4.60 -18.58 8.17
N VAL A 131 -3.29 -18.38 8.32
CA VAL A 131 -2.30 -19.39 7.87
C VAL A 131 -1.41 -19.94 8.99
N LYS A 132 -1.58 -19.48 10.24
CA LYS A 132 -0.79 -19.90 11.41
C LYS A 132 0.71 -19.94 11.10
N GLY A 133 1.28 -18.81 10.71
CA GLY A 133 2.71 -18.66 10.42
C GLY A 133 3.17 -17.20 10.33
N HIS A 134 4.44 -16.95 10.68
CA HIS A 134 5.06 -15.62 10.66
C HIS A 134 5.56 -15.26 9.25
N PHE A 135 4.65 -15.20 8.29
CA PHE A 135 4.96 -14.78 6.94
C PHE A 135 4.78 -13.26 6.83
N LEU A 136 5.65 -12.58 6.06
CA LEU A 136 5.54 -11.14 5.73
C LEU A 136 5.81 -10.16 6.91
N LEU A 137 6.94 -10.34 7.61
CA LEU A 137 7.39 -9.45 8.70
C LEU A 137 7.54 -7.96 8.30
N TYR A 138 7.53 -7.64 7.01
CA TYR A 138 7.56 -6.25 6.55
C TYR A 138 6.28 -5.47 6.89
N TYR A 139 5.13 -6.12 7.12
CA TYR A 139 3.91 -5.43 7.56
C TYR A 139 4.02 -4.82 8.96
N PRO A 140 4.38 -5.57 10.02
CA PRO A 140 4.53 -4.98 11.35
C PRO A 140 5.68 -3.97 11.40
N LEU A 141 6.77 -4.19 10.65
CA LEU A 141 7.83 -3.19 10.50
C LEU A 141 7.32 -1.90 9.86
N GLY A 142 6.54 -2.02 8.78
CA GLY A 142 5.86 -0.90 8.14
C GLY A 142 4.90 -0.18 9.09
N ALA A 143 4.10 -0.92 9.85
CA ALA A 143 3.18 -0.36 10.84
C ALA A 143 3.93 0.45 11.92
N ILE A 144 5.01 -0.11 12.49
CA ILE A 144 5.85 0.58 13.48
C ILE A 144 6.48 1.83 12.87
N LEU A 145 7.01 1.74 11.66
CA LEU A 145 7.61 2.88 10.96
C LEU A 145 6.58 3.99 10.71
N MET A 146 5.39 3.65 10.21
CA MET A 146 4.31 4.62 9.98
C MET A 146 3.85 5.26 11.30
N ALA A 147 3.69 4.48 12.36
CA ALA A 147 3.31 4.98 13.68
C ALA A 147 4.39 5.91 14.24
N GLY A 148 5.65 5.50 14.20
CA GLY A 148 6.79 6.30 14.65
C GLY A 148 6.83 7.65 13.93
N VAL A 149 6.82 7.63 12.61
CA VAL A 149 6.82 8.84 11.77
C VAL A 149 5.60 9.74 12.06
N SER A 150 4.44 9.15 12.33
CA SER A 150 3.20 9.90 12.61
C SER A 150 3.20 10.57 13.98
N VAL A 151 3.89 10.00 14.96
CA VAL A 151 3.95 10.49 16.35
C VAL A 151 5.12 11.43 16.61
N LEU A 152 6.16 11.42 15.76
CA LEU A 152 7.34 12.28 15.92
C LEU A 152 7.03 13.76 16.22
N PRO A 153 6.05 14.41 15.58
CA PRO A 153 5.76 15.81 15.86
C PRO A 153 5.19 16.05 17.26
N ALA A 154 4.50 15.08 17.85
CA ALA A 154 4.02 15.15 19.23
C ALA A 154 5.18 15.08 20.25
N LEU A 155 6.32 14.54 19.85
CA LEU A 155 7.56 14.53 20.63
C LEU A 155 8.39 15.82 20.47
N GLY A 156 7.82 16.85 19.82
CA GLY A 156 8.50 18.12 19.57
C GLY A 156 9.38 18.13 18.32
N VAL A 157 9.53 16.99 17.64
CA VAL A 157 10.28 16.88 16.37
C VAL A 157 9.36 17.22 15.20
N SER A 158 8.77 18.42 15.25
CA SER A 158 8.04 18.97 14.12
C SER A 158 9.04 19.45 13.05
N ASN A 159 8.68 19.39 11.77
CA ASN A 159 9.49 19.94 10.66
C ASN A 159 10.82 19.24 10.32
N TRP A 160 11.10 18.02 10.80
CA TRP A 160 12.30 17.28 10.36
C TRP A 160 12.30 16.98 8.85
N TRP A 161 11.12 16.93 8.24
CA TRP A 161 10.89 16.77 6.80
C TRP A 161 11.56 17.83 5.92
N TYR A 162 11.82 19.03 6.46
CA TYR A 162 12.47 20.11 5.71
C TYR A 162 13.91 19.76 5.33
N VAL A 163 14.58 18.88 6.09
CA VAL A 163 15.91 18.35 5.74
C VAL A 163 15.87 17.60 4.40
N PHE A 164 14.72 17.04 4.04
CA PHE A 164 14.48 16.35 2.78
C PHE A 164 13.77 17.23 1.74
N GLY A 165 13.62 18.54 2.00
CA GLY A 165 12.91 19.46 1.12
C GLY A 165 11.39 19.24 1.07
N ILE A 166 10.81 18.55 2.06
CA ILE A 166 9.37 18.29 2.14
C ILE A 166 8.72 19.36 3.01
N ALA A 167 7.75 20.09 2.45
CA ALA A 167 7.17 21.29 3.04
C ALA A 167 6.26 21.02 4.24
N ASN A 168 5.58 19.87 4.29
CA ASN A 168 4.66 19.56 5.38
C ASN A 168 4.60 18.06 5.71
N GLN A 169 4.10 17.76 6.91
CA GLN A 169 4.02 16.39 7.44
C GLN A 169 3.12 15.47 6.59
N LEU A 170 2.01 15.99 6.06
CA LEU A 170 1.07 15.22 5.26
C LEU A 170 1.73 14.70 3.97
N ILE A 171 2.51 15.55 3.30
CA ILE A 171 3.31 15.16 2.12
C ILE A 171 4.39 14.16 2.52
N GLY A 172 5.06 14.37 3.65
CA GLY A 172 6.06 13.44 4.16
C GLY A 172 5.48 12.04 4.38
N ILE A 173 4.31 11.96 5.03
CA ILE A 173 3.66 10.69 5.34
C ILE A 173 3.13 10.00 4.09
N THR A 174 2.47 10.73 3.20
CA THR A 174 2.02 10.17 1.92
C THR A 174 3.19 9.68 1.05
N THR A 175 4.34 10.36 1.11
CA THR A 175 5.60 9.92 0.47
C THR A 175 6.11 8.62 1.08
N VAL A 176 6.14 8.49 2.41
CA VAL A 176 6.54 7.24 3.08
C VAL A 176 5.58 6.09 2.77
N ILE A 177 4.26 6.35 2.80
CA ILE A 177 3.23 5.38 2.39
C ILE A 177 3.50 4.91 0.97
N ALA A 178 3.72 5.83 0.03
CA ALA A 178 4.00 5.52 -1.36
C ALA A 178 5.23 4.62 -1.54
N ILE A 179 6.36 4.99 -0.91
CA ILE A 179 7.61 4.22 -0.96
C ILE A 179 7.40 2.83 -0.35
N PHE A 180 6.77 2.74 0.82
CA PHE A 180 6.48 1.48 1.48
C PHE A 180 5.59 0.59 0.60
N THR A 181 4.52 1.13 0.00
CA THR A 181 3.63 0.41 -0.90
C THR A 181 4.38 -0.15 -2.12
N MET A 182 5.31 0.60 -2.69
CA MET A 182 6.16 0.12 -3.79
C MET A 182 7.08 -1.03 -3.34
N ILE A 183 7.80 -0.86 -2.23
CA ILE A 183 8.71 -1.89 -1.69
C ILE A 183 7.95 -3.17 -1.34
N ALA A 184 6.84 -3.04 -0.61
CA ALA A 184 5.97 -4.16 -0.25
C ALA A 184 5.40 -4.85 -1.49
N GLY A 185 5.03 -4.07 -2.51
CA GLY A 185 4.54 -4.58 -3.79
C GLY A 185 5.59 -5.40 -4.54
N ILE A 186 6.82 -4.89 -4.66
CA ILE A 186 7.94 -5.59 -5.28
C ILE A 186 8.25 -6.89 -4.51
N TRP A 187 8.32 -6.80 -3.18
CA TRP A 187 8.61 -7.96 -2.33
C TRP A 187 7.52 -9.04 -2.44
N GLY A 188 6.25 -8.64 -2.44
CA GLY A 188 5.11 -9.54 -2.64
C GLY A 188 5.19 -10.25 -4.00
N HIS A 189 5.56 -9.53 -5.06
CA HIS A 189 5.73 -10.12 -6.39
C HIS A 189 6.88 -11.13 -6.45
N ILE A 190 8.06 -10.77 -5.91
CA ILE A 190 9.23 -11.68 -5.86
C ILE A 190 8.88 -12.95 -5.09
N PHE A 191 8.20 -12.80 -3.95
CA PHE A 191 7.73 -13.95 -3.16
C PHE A 191 6.78 -14.84 -3.98
N LEU A 192 5.84 -14.26 -4.71
CA LEU A 192 4.89 -15.00 -5.54
C LEU A 192 5.58 -15.79 -6.65
N VAL A 193 6.50 -15.16 -7.39
CA VAL A 193 7.25 -15.80 -8.49
C VAL A 193 8.14 -16.93 -7.97
N ASN A 194 8.73 -16.78 -6.80
CA ASN A 194 9.54 -17.83 -6.19
C ASN A 194 8.70 -18.98 -5.62
N ALA A 195 7.45 -18.71 -5.22
CA ALA A 195 6.56 -19.71 -4.64
C ALA A 195 5.78 -20.52 -5.70
N LEU A 196 5.53 -19.96 -6.87
CA LEU A 196 4.81 -20.61 -7.97
C LEU A 196 5.71 -20.68 -9.20
N PRO A 197 6.10 -21.88 -9.69
CA PRO A 197 6.79 -21.98 -10.96
C PRO A 197 5.89 -21.37 -12.04
N GLY A 198 6.41 -20.39 -12.79
CA GLY A 198 5.71 -19.82 -13.93
C GLY A 198 5.32 -20.93 -14.90
N ARG A 199 4.21 -20.74 -15.62
CA ARG A 199 3.78 -21.70 -16.63
C ARG A 199 4.88 -21.79 -17.71
N VAL A 200 5.70 -22.84 -17.65
CA VAL A 200 6.64 -23.17 -18.72
C VAL A 200 5.78 -23.74 -19.82
N GLU A 201 5.40 -22.91 -20.79
CA GLU A 201 4.90 -23.42 -22.06
C GLU A 201 6.06 -24.17 -22.70
N ASN A 202 6.02 -25.50 -22.63
CA ASN A 202 6.89 -26.35 -23.43
C ASN A 202 6.48 -26.12 -24.89
N ASN A 203 7.16 -25.18 -25.55
CA ASN A 203 7.12 -25.00 -26.99
C ASN A 203 7.86 -26.14 -27.69
#